data_AF-A0AA42Y2C0-F1
#
_entry.id   AF-A0AA42Y2C0-F1
#
_cell.length_a   1.000
_cell.length_b   1.000
_cell.length_c   1.000
_cell.angle_alpha   90.00
_cell.angle_beta   90.00
_cell.angle_gamma   90.00
#
_symmetry.space_group_name_H-M   'P 1'
#
loop_
_entity.id
_entity.type
_entity.pdbx_description
1 polymer ?
#
loop_
_entity_poly.entity_id
_entity_poly.type
_entity_poly.pdbx_seq_one_letter_code
_entity_poly.pdbx_strand_id
1 'polypeptide(L)'
;MPSMRHSVSCSLLIALGSLLTGTACAGRGGTDIAADPQPTPVAVIDTVLVELEGARLSELEQRVARLQLQLLEREAQIEELQRNRDAAVEEVVRVSARLQTSASRAEAASVMAEAEIALNELRAVEPGAAEIEQASGMIEQAAAAFDAGNFGGALFVATEARKLSQTAEARRRVGADRGLQPGEAWFTTPLRLEALRRSNIREGPGRDRRILLTVEAGTPLTGLSYTDDWVRVRDENGRSGWVFYSLVGHRSREKPD
;
A
#
# COMPACT_ATOMS: atom_id res chain seq x y z
N MET A 1 22.46 -40.20 -4.73
CA MET A 1 22.62 -38.85 -5.30
C MET A 1 22.69 -37.85 -4.14
N PRO A 2 23.87 -37.30 -3.81
CA PRO A 2 24.00 -36.38 -2.69
C PRO A 2 23.70 -34.94 -3.12
N SER A 3 22.91 -34.22 -2.33
CA SER A 3 22.64 -32.79 -2.52
C SER A 3 23.74 -31.95 -1.86
N MET A 4 24.38 -31.11 -2.67
CA MET A 4 25.32 -30.09 -2.22
C MET A 4 24.56 -28.97 -1.50
N ARG A 5 24.92 -28.74 -0.24
CA ARG A 5 24.62 -27.50 0.50
C ARG A 5 25.85 -26.60 0.36
N HIS A 6 25.72 -25.47 -0.33
CA HIS A 6 26.74 -24.41 -0.28
C HIS A 6 26.36 -23.40 0.81
N SER A 7 27.12 -23.48 1.91
CA SER A 7 27.26 -22.43 2.91
C SER A 7 28.39 -21.51 2.45
N VAL A 8 28.14 -20.22 2.34
CA VAL A 8 29.18 -19.19 2.13
C VAL A 8 29.07 -18.21 3.30
N SER A 9 29.75 -18.53 4.40
CA SER A 9 30.11 -17.57 5.44
C SER A 9 31.33 -16.79 4.95
N CYS A 10 31.15 -15.49 4.68
CA CYS A 10 32.24 -14.58 4.38
C CYS A 10 32.67 -13.90 5.69
N SER A 11 33.85 -14.27 6.16
CA SER A 11 34.50 -13.75 7.36
C SER A 11 35.00 -12.32 7.14
N LEU A 12 34.43 -11.35 7.85
CA LEU A 12 34.96 -9.98 7.89
C LEU A 12 35.81 -9.81 9.17
N LEU A 13 37.12 -9.81 8.98
CA LEU A 13 38.13 -9.54 10.01
C LEU A 13 38.11 -8.05 10.38
N ILE A 14 37.78 -7.77 11.63
CA ILE A 14 37.91 -6.46 12.28
C ILE A 14 39.36 -6.32 12.76
N ALA A 15 40.11 -5.36 12.23
CA ALA A 15 41.40 -4.95 12.76
C ALA A 15 41.29 -3.57 13.42
N LEU A 16 41.29 -3.54 14.76
CA LEU A 16 41.52 -2.34 15.56
C LEU A 16 43.01 -1.96 15.48
N GLY A 17 43.31 -0.73 15.09
CA GLY A 17 44.64 -0.13 15.19
C GLY A 17 44.68 0.90 16.32
N SER A 18 45.53 0.65 17.32
CA SER A 18 45.85 1.59 18.40
C SER A 18 47.36 1.69 18.63
N LEU A 19 47.80 2.92 18.90
CA LEU A 19 48.95 3.38 19.70
C LEU A 19 50.37 3.47 19.06
N LEU A 20 50.67 4.71 18.64
CA LEU A 20 51.73 5.60 19.17
C LEU A 20 53.00 4.96 19.76
N THR A 21 54.16 5.25 19.15
CA THR A 21 55.34 5.79 19.86
C THR A 21 56.13 6.70 18.92
N GLY A 22 56.49 7.88 19.42
CA GLY A 22 57.33 8.84 18.72
C GLY A 22 58.80 8.71 19.11
N THR A 23 59.66 9.12 18.19
CA THR A 23 61.02 9.58 18.48
C THR A 23 61.32 10.76 17.57
N ALA A 24 61.62 11.89 18.21
CA ALA A 24 62.11 13.11 17.59
C ALA A 24 63.64 13.04 17.42
N CYS A 25 64.18 13.71 16.40
CA CYS A 25 65.38 14.55 16.54
C CYS A 25 65.61 15.46 15.32
N ALA A 26 66.11 16.65 15.64
CA ALA A 26 66.19 17.90 14.89
C ALA A 26 67.06 17.93 13.61
N GLY A 27 66.74 18.89 12.73
CA GLY A 27 67.61 19.39 11.65
C GLY A 27 67.19 20.80 11.20
N ARG A 28 68.16 21.71 11.15
CA ARG A 28 68.06 23.19 11.09
C ARG A 28 67.46 23.80 9.80
N GLY A 29 66.71 24.88 9.98
CA GLY A 29 67.01 26.21 9.44
C GLY A 29 66.74 26.48 7.96
N GLY A 30 65.65 27.20 7.68
CA GLY A 30 65.39 27.90 6.43
C GLY A 30 64.22 28.88 6.61
N THR A 31 64.52 30.18 6.58
CA THR A 31 63.52 31.24 6.56
C THR A 31 62.81 31.22 5.21
N ASP A 32 61.54 30.82 5.18
CA ASP A 32 60.67 31.10 4.04
C ASP A 32 59.38 31.76 4.52
N ILE A 33 59.08 32.85 3.82
CA ILE A 33 57.94 33.74 4.02
C ILE A 33 56.65 32.93 3.86
N ALA A 34 55.71 33.13 4.78
CA ALA A 34 54.37 32.56 4.73
C ALA A 34 53.72 32.78 3.35
N ALA A 35 53.57 31.69 2.60
CA ALA A 35 52.57 31.59 1.54
C ALA A 35 51.44 30.73 2.11
N ASP A 36 50.35 31.39 2.49
CA ASP A 36 49.10 30.73 2.84
C ASP A 36 48.68 29.85 1.64
N PRO A 37 48.55 28.51 1.80
CA PRO A 37 48.15 27.66 0.70
C PRO A 37 46.69 27.97 0.38
N GLN A 38 46.46 28.76 -0.67
CA GLN A 38 45.14 28.93 -1.25
C GLN A 38 44.57 27.55 -1.57
N PRO A 39 43.41 27.16 -1.02
CA PRO A 39 42.83 25.86 -1.28
C PRO A 39 42.54 25.75 -2.79
N THR A 40 43.07 24.69 -3.41
CA THR A 40 42.82 24.42 -4.81
C THR A 40 41.32 24.20 -5.06
N PRO A 41 40.76 24.72 -6.15
CA PRO A 41 39.30 24.77 -6.37
C PRO A 41 38.62 23.40 -6.46
N VAL A 42 39.38 22.32 -6.66
CA VAL A 42 38.85 20.95 -6.77
C VAL A 42 38.35 20.41 -5.43
N ALA A 43 39.06 20.67 -4.32
CA ALA A 43 38.65 20.17 -3.00
C ALA A 43 37.39 20.87 -2.47
N VAL A 44 37.17 22.13 -2.85
CA VAL A 44 35.97 22.90 -2.46
C VAL A 44 34.73 22.39 -3.19
N ILE A 45 34.84 22.02 -4.48
CA ILE A 45 33.71 21.49 -5.25
C ILE A 45 33.23 20.14 -4.71
N ASP A 46 34.15 19.22 -4.42
CA ASP A 46 33.79 17.90 -3.85
C ASP A 46 33.15 18.04 -2.47
N THR A 47 33.65 18.95 -1.62
CA THR A 47 33.06 19.22 -0.30
C THR A 47 31.65 19.81 -0.41
N VAL A 48 31.44 20.78 -1.32
CA VAL A 48 30.12 21.40 -1.55
C VAL A 48 29.11 20.39 -2.14
N LEU A 49 29.54 19.48 -3.01
CA LEU A 49 28.66 18.42 -3.55
C LEU A 49 28.21 17.47 -2.44
N VAL A 50 29.13 17.03 -1.57
CA VAL A 50 28.81 16.16 -0.42
C VAL A 50 27.87 16.85 0.57
N GLU A 51 28.04 18.15 0.82
CA GLU A 51 27.16 18.93 1.68
C GLU A 51 25.75 19.09 1.10
N LEU A 52 25.63 19.36 -0.21
CA LEU A 52 24.34 19.48 -0.90
C LEU A 52 23.61 18.14 -1.00
N GLU A 53 24.33 17.05 -1.27
CA GLU A 53 23.79 15.69 -1.27
C GLU A 53 23.36 15.26 0.13
N GLY A 54 24.15 15.57 1.16
CA GLY A 54 23.81 15.35 2.57
C GLY A 54 22.58 16.14 3.01
N ALA A 55 22.44 17.40 2.58
CA ALA A 55 21.27 18.23 2.85
C ALA A 55 20.00 17.66 2.19
N ARG A 56 20.09 17.21 0.93
CA ARG A 56 18.96 16.58 0.22
C ARG A 56 18.56 15.24 0.84
N LEU A 57 19.53 14.43 1.26
CA LEU A 57 19.26 13.18 1.96
C LEU A 57 18.53 13.44 3.28
N SER A 58 18.99 14.42 4.06
CA SER A 58 18.32 14.80 5.32
C SER A 58 16.90 15.31 5.09
N GLU A 59 16.66 16.11 4.04
CA GLU A 59 15.32 16.56 3.68
C GLU A 59 14.39 15.38 3.31
N LEU A 60 14.90 14.43 2.53
CA LEU A 60 14.16 13.21 2.16
C LEU A 60 13.83 12.36 3.40
N GLU A 61 14.80 12.15 4.29
CA GLU A 61 14.61 11.43 5.56
C GLU A 61 13.53 12.09 6.42
N GLN A 62 13.56 13.41 6.57
CA GLN A 62 12.54 14.16 7.29
C GLN A 62 11.15 14.04 6.64
N ARG A 63 11.10 14.06 5.31
CA ARG A 63 9.84 13.88 4.57
C ARG A 63 9.28 12.47 4.75
N VAL A 64 10.12 11.45 4.69
CA VAL A 64 9.71 10.05 4.93
C VAL A 64 9.20 9.89 6.36
N ALA A 65 9.91 10.42 7.37
CA ALA A 65 9.47 10.36 8.76
C ALA A 65 8.10 11.02 8.98
N ARG A 66 7.87 12.18 8.35
CA ARG A 66 6.57 12.86 8.40
C ARG A 66 5.46 12.02 7.76
N LEU A 67 5.71 11.45 6.58
CA LEU A 67 4.74 10.62 5.88
C LEU A 67 4.41 9.34 6.68
N GLN A 68 5.41 8.74 7.33
CA GLN A 68 5.20 7.60 8.22
C GLN A 68 4.29 7.95 9.39
N LEU A 69 4.50 9.11 10.03
CA LEU A 69 3.63 9.56 11.11
C LEU A 69 2.19 9.80 10.63
N GLN A 70 2.03 10.40 9.44
CA GLN A 70 0.71 10.57 8.84
C GLN A 70 0.04 9.23 8.53
N LEU A 71 0.80 8.23 8.06
CA LEU A 71 0.26 6.88 7.82
C LEU A 71 -0.28 6.27 9.12
N LEU A 72 0.49 6.34 10.22
CA LEU A 72 0.07 5.85 11.53
C LEU A 72 -1.21 6.55 12.03
N GLU A 73 -1.31 7.87 11.84
CA GLU A 73 -2.53 8.61 12.18
C GLU A 73 -3.74 8.12 11.38
N ARG A 74 -3.57 7.87 10.07
CA ARG A 74 -4.64 7.36 9.21
C ARG A 74 -5.02 5.93 9.56
N GLU A 75 -4.07 5.08 9.92
CA GLU A 75 -4.31 3.73 10.40
C GLU A 75 -5.17 3.74 11.68
N ALA A 76 -4.82 4.59 12.66
CA ALA A 76 -5.62 4.74 13.88
C ALA A 76 -7.04 5.25 13.60
N GLN A 77 -7.20 6.17 12.64
CA GLN A 77 -8.53 6.64 12.20
C GLN A 77 -9.36 5.53 11.55
N ILE A 78 -8.74 4.70 10.70
CA ILE A 78 -9.42 3.56 10.08
C ILE A 78 -9.91 2.59 11.15
N GLU A 79 -9.07 2.29 12.15
CA GLU A 79 -9.42 1.39 13.24
C GLU A 79 -10.60 1.94 14.08
N GLU A 80 -10.59 3.24 14.39
CA GLU A 80 -11.71 3.88 15.09
C GLU A 80 -13.02 3.82 14.29
N LEU A 81 -12.95 4.08 12.98
CA LEU A 81 -14.11 3.97 12.10
C LEU A 81 -14.65 2.54 12.00
N GLN A 82 -13.75 1.54 11.99
CA GLN A 82 -14.14 0.13 12.05
C GLN A 82 -14.85 -0.19 13.37
N ARG A 83 -14.29 0.22 14.51
CA ARG A 83 -14.93 0.06 15.83
C ARG A 83 -16.32 0.69 15.88
N ASN A 84 -16.49 1.88 15.31
CA ASN A 84 -17.79 2.56 15.24
C ASN A 84 -18.79 1.83 14.35
N ARG A 85 -18.34 1.27 13.22
CA ARG A 85 -19.18 0.43 12.36
C ARG A 85 -19.65 -0.81 13.11
N ASP A 86 -18.76 -1.49 13.81
CA ASP A 86 -19.08 -2.75 14.49
C ASP A 86 -20.07 -2.53 15.64
N ALA A 87 -19.90 -1.45 16.42
CA ALA A 87 -20.87 -1.05 17.43
C ALA A 87 -22.26 -0.73 16.83
N ALA A 88 -22.30 -0.09 15.66
CA ALA A 88 -23.55 0.19 14.96
C ALA A 88 -24.23 -1.10 14.45
N VAL A 89 -23.44 -2.06 13.95
CA VAL A 89 -23.94 -3.39 13.54
C VAL A 89 -24.57 -4.11 14.75
N GLU A 90 -23.92 -4.09 15.91
CA GLU A 90 -24.46 -4.71 17.12
C GLU A 90 -25.80 -4.07 17.55
N GLU A 91 -25.92 -2.75 17.46
CA GLU A 91 -27.18 -2.06 17.77
C GLU A 91 -28.29 -2.43 16.78
N VAL A 92 -27.99 -2.58 15.48
CA VAL A 92 -28.96 -3.07 14.49
C VAL A 92 -29.43 -4.49 14.83
N VAL A 93 -28.51 -5.38 15.22
CA VAL A 93 -28.83 -6.75 15.65
C VAL A 93 -29.73 -6.73 16.89
N ARG A 94 -29.40 -5.90 17.88
CA ARG A 94 -30.18 -5.73 19.12
C ARG A 94 -31.59 -5.20 18.86
N VAL A 95 -31.73 -4.21 17.97
CA VAL A 95 -33.04 -3.67 17.57
C VAL A 95 -33.85 -4.72 16.82
N SER A 96 -33.22 -5.50 15.94
CA SER A 96 -33.89 -6.57 15.20
C SER A 96 -34.45 -7.66 16.13
N ALA A 97 -33.71 -8.00 17.21
CA ALA A 97 -34.18 -8.93 18.24
C ALA A 97 -35.42 -8.40 18.96
N ARG A 98 -35.44 -7.10 19.30
CA ARG A 98 -36.58 -6.45 19.98
C ARG A 98 -37.81 -6.38 19.08
N LEU A 99 -37.60 -6.13 17.78
CA LEU A 99 -38.68 -5.95 16.81
C LEU A 99 -39.20 -7.25 16.20
N GLN A 100 -38.52 -8.38 16.43
CA GLN A 100 -38.84 -9.66 15.80
C GLN A 100 -39.06 -9.51 14.29
N THR A 101 -38.10 -8.87 13.60
CA THR A 101 -38.17 -8.70 12.13
C THR A 101 -38.45 -10.05 11.47
N SER A 102 -39.38 -10.10 10.52
CA SER A 102 -40.02 -11.32 10.00
C SER A 102 -39.11 -12.26 9.17
N ALA A 103 -37.80 -12.19 9.33
CA ALA A 103 -36.86 -13.10 8.69
C ALA A 103 -37.09 -14.53 9.19
N SER A 104 -37.19 -15.48 8.27
CA SER A 104 -37.37 -16.88 8.65
C SER A 104 -36.05 -17.51 9.07
N ARG A 105 -36.11 -18.52 9.95
CA ARG A 105 -34.94 -19.34 10.31
C ARG A 105 -34.27 -19.95 9.09
N ALA A 106 -35.06 -20.40 8.12
CA ALA A 106 -34.55 -21.02 6.89
C ALA A 106 -33.79 -20.01 6.02
N GLU A 107 -34.29 -18.79 5.91
CA GLU A 107 -33.65 -17.70 5.15
C GLU A 107 -32.32 -17.29 5.78
N ALA A 108 -32.29 -17.07 7.11
CA ALA A 108 -31.06 -16.75 7.83
C ALA A 108 -29.99 -17.85 7.65
N ALA A 109 -30.38 -19.13 7.77
CA ALA A 109 -29.48 -20.24 7.58
C ALA A 109 -28.91 -20.31 6.15
N SER A 110 -29.75 -20.06 5.13
CA SER A 110 -29.31 -20.04 3.72
C SER A 110 -28.25 -18.96 3.49
N VAL A 111 -28.50 -17.73 3.95
CA VAL A 111 -27.58 -16.61 3.73
C VAL A 111 -26.29 -16.79 4.54
N MET A 112 -26.34 -17.36 5.74
CA MET A 112 -25.13 -17.72 6.50
C MET A 112 -24.28 -18.74 5.75
N ALA A 113 -24.89 -19.79 5.19
CA ALA A 113 -24.17 -20.78 4.40
C ALA A 113 -23.54 -20.16 3.14
N GLU A 114 -24.26 -19.27 2.45
CA GLU A 114 -23.72 -18.53 1.30
C GLU A 114 -22.56 -17.60 1.69
N ALA A 115 -22.63 -16.96 2.86
CA ALA A 115 -21.56 -16.12 3.38
C ALA A 115 -20.30 -16.95 3.68
N GLU A 116 -20.47 -18.12 4.29
CA GLU A 116 -19.38 -19.06 4.57
C GLU A 116 -18.73 -19.59 3.29
N ILE A 117 -19.52 -19.94 2.28
CA ILE A 117 -19.00 -20.37 0.97
C ILE A 117 -18.17 -19.24 0.35
N ALA A 118 -18.71 -18.02 0.29
CA ALA A 118 -18.00 -16.87 -0.26
C ALA A 118 -16.68 -16.58 0.50
N LEU A 119 -16.67 -16.75 1.82
CA LEU A 119 -15.46 -16.59 2.63
C LEU A 119 -14.43 -17.71 2.36
N ASN A 120 -14.88 -18.96 2.26
CA ASN A 120 -14.00 -20.09 1.97
C ASN A 120 -13.37 -19.99 0.58
N GLU A 121 -14.15 -19.53 -0.41
CA GLU A 121 -13.63 -19.19 -1.74
C GLU A 121 -12.56 -18.10 -1.67
N LEU A 122 -12.81 -17.02 -0.91
CA LEU A 122 -11.81 -15.97 -0.72
C LEU A 122 -10.54 -16.50 -0.05
N ARG A 123 -10.67 -17.28 1.04
CA ARG A 123 -9.53 -17.89 1.76
C ARG A 123 -8.72 -18.84 0.87
N ALA A 124 -9.38 -19.62 0.02
CA ALA A 124 -8.72 -20.56 -0.87
C ALA A 124 -7.86 -19.85 -1.93
N VAL A 125 -8.30 -18.68 -2.37
CA VAL A 125 -7.62 -17.90 -3.41
C VAL A 125 -6.58 -16.94 -2.82
N GLU A 126 -6.88 -16.30 -1.69
CA GLU A 126 -6.02 -15.30 -1.04
C GLU A 126 -6.00 -15.48 0.48
N PRO A 127 -5.15 -16.37 1.01
CA PRO A 127 -5.13 -16.69 2.45
C PRO A 127 -4.79 -15.51 3.39
N GLY A 128 -4.31 -14.39 2.85
CA GLY A 128 -3.86 -13.22 3.61
C GLY A 128 -4.70 -11.95 3.42
N ALA A 129 -5.87 -12.03 2.77
CA ALA A 129 -6.73 -10.87 2.59
C ALA A 129 -7.24 -10.34 3.94
N ALA A 130 -7.14 -9.02 4.17
CA ALA A 130 -7.58 -8.38 5.40
C ALA A 130 -9.09 -8.55 5.65
N GLU A 131 -9.86 -8.65 4.57
CA GLU A 131 -11.31 -8.91 4.62
C GLU A 131 -11.67 -10.27 5.24
N ILE A 132 -10.75 -11.24 5.26
CA ILE A 132 -11.01 -12.57 5.81
C ILE A 132 -11.28 -12.49 7.31
N GLU A 133 -10.45 -11.78 8.06
CA GLU A 133 -10.61 -11.67 9.52
C GLU A 133 -11.95 -10.99 9.85
N GLN A 134 -12.25 -9.87 9.18
CA GLN A 134 -13.50 -9.15 9.36
C GLN A 134 -14.73 -9.99 9.00
N ALA A 135 -14.71 -10.69 7.87
CA ALA A 135 -15.81 -11.57 7.46
C ALA A 135 -15.98 -12.77 8.41
N SER A 136 -14.89 -13.31 8.94
CA SER A 136 -14.92 -14.41 9.91
C SER A 136 -15.62 -13.99 11.20
N GLY A 137 -15.24 -12.83 11.75
CA GLY A 137 -15.89 -12.28 12.94
C GLY A 137 -17.37 -11.99 12.73
N MET A 138 -17.77 -11.52 11.54
CA MET A 138 -19.19 -11.33 11.20
C MET A 138 -19.95 -12.66 11.14
N ILE A 139 -19.37 -13.73 10.60
CA ILE A 139 -20.02 -15.05 10.56
C ILE A 139 -20.23 -15.59 11.98
N GLU A 140 -19.25 -15.41 12.87
CA GLU A 140 -19.38 -15.79 14.29
C GLU A 140 -20.50 -14.99 14.98
N GLN A 141 -20.60 -13.68 14.73
CA GLN A 141 -21.69 -12.85 15.23
C GLN A 141 -23.07 -13.29 14.67
N ALA A 142 -23.14 -13.65 13.39
CA ALA A 142 -24.36 -14.16 12.77
C ALA A 142 -24.79 -15.49 13.40
N ALA A 143 -23.83 -16.39 13.68
CA ALA A 143 -24.10 -17.66 14.36
C ALA A 143 -24.64 -17.44 15.77
N ALA A 144 -24.02 -16.55 16.55
CA ALA A 144 -24.51 -16.20 17.90
C ALA A 144 -25.93 -15.62 17.87
N ALA A 145 -26.24 -14.75 16.90
CA ALA A 145 -27.58 -14.20 16.72
C ALA A 145 -28.60 -15.28 16.30
N PHE A 146 -28.18 -16.22 15.44
CA PHE A 146 -29.02 -17.35 14.99
C PHE A 146 -29.38 -18.29 16.15
N ASP A 147 -28.39 -18.63 16.98
CA ASP A 147 -28.57 -19.48 18.16
C ASP A 147 -29.47 -18.82 19.21
N ALA A 148 -29.40 -17.49 19.32
CA ALA A 148 -30.30 -16.69 20.16
C ALA A 148 -31.73 -16.57 19.61
N GLY A 149 -32.04 -17.14 18.43
CA GLY A 149 -33.33 -17.02 17.77
C GLY A 149 -33.58 -15.66 17.09
N ASN A 150 -32.57 -14.80 17.01
CA ASN A 150 -32.63 -13.51 16.32
C ASN A 150 -32.27 -13.68 14.84
N PHE A 151 -33.19 -14.28 14.08
CA PHE A 151 -32.96 -14.57 12.66
C PHE A 151 -32.79 -13.32 11.80
N GLY A 152 -33.42 -12.20 12.19
CA GLY A 152 -33.24 -10.91 11.52
C GLY A 152 -31.83 -10.35 11.66
N GLY A 153 -31.30 -10.37 12.88
CA GLY A 153 -29.91 -9.98 13.14
C GLY A 153 -28.92 -10.90 12.44
N ALA A 154 -29.14 -12.22 12.50
CA ALA A 154 -28.30 -13.20 11.81
C ALA A 154 -28.29 -12.98 10.29
N LEU A 155 -29.47 -12.77 9.68
CA LEU A 155 -29.62 -12.49 8.26
C LEU A 155 -28.88 -11.21 7.85
N PHE A 156 -28.99 -10.14 8.64
CA PHE A 156 -28.32 -8.86 8.39
C PHE A 156 -26.79 -9.01 8.37
N VAL A 157 -26.23 -9.59 9.43
CA VAL A 157 -24.78 -9.74 9.56
C VAL A 157 -24.23 -10.70 8.50
N ALA A 158 -24.92 -11.81 8.23
CA ALA A 158 -24.53 -12.76 7.18
C ALA A 158 -24.54 -12.11 5.79
N THR A 159 -25.52 -11.24 5.50
CA THR A 159 -25.58 -10.49 4.24
C THR A 159 -24.38 -9.55 4.09
N GLU A 160 -24.02 -8.84 5.17
CA GLU A 160 -22.86 -7.95 5.18
C GLU A 160 -21.54 -8.72 5.01
N ALA A 161 -21.38 -9.87 5.68
CA ALA A 161 -20.22 -10.75 5.52
C ALA A 161 -20.09 -11.26 4.07
N ARG A 162 -21.20 -11.76 3.49
CA ARG A 162 -21.23 -12.22 2.09
C ARG A 162 -20.82 -11.11 1.13
N LYS A 163 -21.38 -9.91 1.31
CA LYS A 163 -21.06 -8.74 0.49
C LYS A 163 -19.59 -8.36 0.61
N LEU A 164 -19.02 -8.36 1.82
CA LEU A 164 -17.60 -8.08 2.02
C LEU A 164 -16.73 -9.06 1.20
N SER A 165 -16.96 -10.37 1.35
CA SER A 165 -16.24 -11.41 0.61
C SER A 165 -16.41 -11.28 -0.91
N GLN A 166 -17.64 -11.04 -1.39
CA GLN A 166 -17.92 -10.84 -2.82
C GLN A 166 -17.24 -9.59 -3.38
N THR A 167 -17.16 -8.50 -2.61
CA THR A 167 -16.46 -7.28 -3.06
C THR A 167 -14.96 -7.51 -3.16
N ALA A 168 -14.35 -8.22 -2.22
CA ALA A 168 -12.94 -8.62 -2.30
C ALA A 168 -12.69 -9.46 -3.56
N GLU A 169 -13.56 -10.45 -3.80
CA GLU A 169 -13.45 -11.33 -4.97
C GLU A 169 -13.64 -10.57 -6.30
N ALA A 170 -14.62 -9.67 -6.37
CA ALA A 170 -14.88 -8.85 -7.56
C ALA A 170 -13.71 -7.91 -7.88
N ARG A 171 -13.09 -7.30 -6.86
CA ARG A 171 -11.88 -6.47 -7.05
C ARG A 171 -10.75 -7.30 -7.66
N ARG A 172 -10.55 -8.53 -7.19
CA ARG A 172 -9.57 -9.46 -7.75
C ARG A 172 -9.93 -9.91 -9.16
N ARG A 173 -11.19 -10.23 -9.48
CA ARG A 173 -11.57 -10.62 -10.86
C ARG A 173 -11.19 -9.56 -11.88
N VAL A 174 -11.33 -8.29 -11.51
CA VAL A 174 -10.88 -7.15 -12.34
C VAL A 174 -9.35 -7.17 -12.56
N GLY A 175 -8.58 -7.72 -11.62
CA GLY A 175 -7.14 -7.85 -11.73
C GLY A 175 -6.61 -9.15 -12.34
N ALA A 176 -7.31 -10.27 -12.14
CA ALA A 176 -6.91 -11.59 -12.64
C ALA A 176 -7.08 -11.72 -14.16
N ASP A 177 -7.97 -10.92 -14.78
CA ASP A 177 -8.34 -11.03 -16.20
C ASP A 177 -7.21 -10.64 -17.18
N ARG A 178 -6.10 -10.06 -16.68
CA ARG A 178 -4.94 -9.72 -17.50
C ARG A 178 -3.66 -9.97 -16.70
N GLY A 179 -3.03 -11.10 -16.99
CA GLY A 179 -1.84 -11.63 -16.32
C GLY A 179 -0.88 -10.55 -15.81
N LEU A 180 -0.58 -10.66 -14.51
CA LEU A 180 0.36 -9.81 -13.78
C LEU A 180 1.71 -9.75 -14.49
N GLN A 181 2.23 -8.55 -14.73
CA GLN A 181 3.64 -8.40 -15.07
C GLN A 181 4.51 -8.66 -13.83
N PRO A 182 5.75 -9.16 -13.99
CA PRO A 182 6.67 -9.30 -12.87
C PRO A 182 6.87 -7.96 -12.15
N GLY A 183 6.64 -7.92 -10.83
CA GLY A 183 6.76 -6.70 -10.02
C GLY A 183 5.52 -5.79 -10.01
N GLU A 184 4.40 -6.21 -10.62
CA GLU A 184 3.12 -5.49 -10.53
C GLU A 184 2.38 -5.81 -9.22
N ALA A 185 2.00 -4.76 -8.49
CA ALA A 185 1.21 -4.84 -7.28
C ALA A 185 -0.17 -4.21 -7.50
N TRP A 186 -1.24 -4.96 -7.19
CA TRP A 186 -2.60 -4.44 -7.26
C TRP A 186 -2.92 -3.58 -6.05
N PHE A 187 -3.69 -2.51 -6.27
CA PHE A 187 -4.32 -1.83 -5.15
C PHE A 187 -5.49 -2.66 -4.66
N THR A 188 -5.54 -2.95 -3.36
CA THR A 188 -6.68 -3.63 -2.73
C THR A 188 -7.97 -2.83 -2.94
N THR A 189 -7.90 -1.50 -2.93
CA THR A 189 -8.99 -0.60 -3.31
C THR A 189 -8.58 0.22 -4.53
N PRO A 190 -9.30 0.15 -5.67
CA PRO A 190 -9.01 0.98 -6.82
C PRO A 190 -8.98 2.46 -6.47
N LEU A 191 -7.91 3.15 -6.87
CA LEU A 191 -7.69 4.55 -6.55
C LEU A 191 -8.51 5.43 -7.49
N ARG A 192 -9.23 6.41 -6.93
CA ARG A 192 -9.90 7.43 -7.73
C ARG A 192 -8.89 8.50 -8.09
N LEU A 193 -8.52 8.54 -9.37
CA LEU A 193 -7.48 9.40 -9.87
C LEU A 193 -8.05 10.38 -10.89
N GLU A 194 -7.28 11.43 -11.15
CA GLU A 194 -7.47 12.33 -12.28
C GLU A 194 -6.13 12.65 -12.94
N ALA A 195 -6.16 12.92 -14.24
CA ALA A 195 -4.98 13.39 -14.94
C ALA A 195 -4.68 14.84 -14.53
N LEU A 196 -3.49 15.11 -13.97
CA LEU A 196 -3.10 16.46 -13.54
C LEU A 196 -2.83 17.40 -14.73
N ARG A 197 -2.47 16.82 -15.87
CA ARG A 197 -2.17 17.51 -17.14
C ARG A 197 -2.39 16.56 -18.30
N ARG A 198 -2.34 17.10 -19.53
CA ARG A 198 -2.41 16.30 -20.75
C ARG A 198 -1.36 15.19 -20.74
N SER A 199 -1.82 13.95 -20.80
CA SER A 199 -0.99 12.76 -20.51
C SER A 199 -1.28 11.61 -21.47
N ASN A 200 -0.26 10.82 -21.76
CA ASN A 200 -0.38 9.65 -22.63
C ASN A 200 -0.56 8.39 -21.78
N ILE A 201 -1.58 7.62 -22.09
CA ILE A 201 -1.78 6.27 -21.57
C ILE A 201 -1.20 5.29 -22.58
N ARG A 202 -0.35 4.39 -22.08
CA ARG A 202 0.46 3.47 -22.88
C ARG A 202 0.04 2.03 -22.68
N GLU A 203 0.48 1.16 -23.58
CA GLU A 203 0.16 -0.27 -23.55
C GLU A 203 0.84 -1.03 -22.41
N GLY A 204 2.02 -0.58 -21.99
CA GLY A 204 2.79 -1.16 -20.90
C GLY A 204 3.52 -0.09 -20.08
N PRO A 205 4.16 -0.47 -18.97
CA PRO A 205 5.08 0.41 -18.27
C PRO A 205 6.29 0.70 -19.16
N GLY A 206 6.64 1.98 -19.32
CA GLY A 206 7.79 2.43 -20.12
C GLY A 206 7.46 3.59 -21.08
N ARG A 207 8.46 4.44 -21.34
CA ARG A 207 8.32 5.62 -22.21
C ARG A 207 8.33 5.26 -23.70
N ASP A 208 8.90 4.12 -24.02
CA ASP A 208 9.05 3.51 -25.35
C ASP A 208 7.81 2.70 -25.78
N ARG A 209 6.91 2.40 -24.84
CA ARG A 209 5.68 1.66 -25.13
C ARG A 209 4.72 2.46 -26.00
N ARG A 210 3.99 1.76 -26.86
CA ARG A 210 2.96 2.34 -27.74
C ARG A 210 1.93 3.13 -26.93
N ILE A 211 1.59 4.33 -27.43
CA ILE A 211 0.53 5.17 -26.87
C ILE A 211 -0.81 4.59 -27.33
N LEU A 212 -1.68 4.24 -26.38
CA LEU A 212 -3.03 3.74 -26.66
C LEU A 212 -4.02 4.90 -26.78
N LEU A 213 -3.91 5.89 -25.90
CA LEU A 213 -4.78 7.07 -25.89
C LEU A 213 -4.10 8.24 -25.17
N THR A 214 -4.59 9.45 -25.42
CA THR A 214 -4.16 10.68 -24.74
C THR A 214 -5.35 11.25 -23.99
N VAL A 215 -5.15 11.59 -22.71
CA VAL A 215 -6.16 12.20 -21.84
C VAL A 215 -5.81 13.65 -21.57
N GLU A 216 -6.82 14.50 -21.40
CA GLU A 216 -6.66 15.89 -21.01
C GLU A 216 -6.63 16.04 -19.48
N ALA A 217 -6.18 17.20 -19.00
CA ALA A 217 -6.20 17.52 -17.56
C ALA A 217 -7.64 17.41 -16.99
N GLY A 218 -7.77 16.88 -15.78
CA GLY A 218 -9.06 16.65 -15.11
C GLY A 218 -9.79 15.39 -15.56
N THR A 219 -9.27 14.64 -16.55
CA THR A 219 -9.91 13.39 -16.98
C THR A 219 -9.93 12.38 -15.81
N PRO A 220 -11.11 11.87 -15.41
CA PRO A 220 -11.21 10.90 -14.33
C PRO A 220 -10.64 9.54 -14.78
N LEU A 221 -9.87 8.93 -13.87
CA LEU A 221 -9.20 7.66 -14.08
C LEU A 221 -9.38 6.78 -12.85
N THR A 222 -9.45 5.46 -13.06
CA THR A 222 -9.42 4.49 -11.96
C THR A 222 -8.06 3.81 -11.94
N GLY A 223 -7.27 4.04 -10.90
CA GLY A 223 -5.99 3.35 -10.65
C GLY A 223 -6.23 1.92 -10.15
N LEU A 224 -5.57 0.96 -10.77
CA LEU A 224 -5.82 -0.47 -10.59
C LEU A 224 -4.63 -1.19 -9.94
N SER A 225 -3.43 -0.93 -10.46
CA SER A 225 -2.17 -1.53 -10.02
C SER A 225 -1.02 -0.57 -10.29
N TYR A 226 0.15 -0.89 -9.75
CA TYR A 226 1.38 -0.14 -10.01
C TYR A 226 2.59 -1.06 -10.18
N THR A 227 3.57 -0.57 -10.94
CA THR A 227 4.89 -1.19 -11.14
C THR A 227 5.90 -0.07 -11.29
N ASP A 228 6.93 -0.05 -10.45
CA ASP A 228 7.89 1.05 -10.38
C ASP A 228 7.17 2.42 -10.27
N ASP A 229 7.43 3.32 -11.22
CA ASP A 229 6.83 4.65 -11.32
C ASP A 229 5.57 4.69 -12.21
N TRP A 230 5.03 3.54 -12.60
CA TRP A 230 3.88 3.43 -13.51
C TRP A 230 2.64 2.95 -12.79
N VAL A 231 1.53 3.60 -13.08
CA VAL A 231 0.21 3.24 -12.57
C VAL A 231 -0.64 2.74 -13.72
N ARG A 232 -1.22 1.55 -13.54
CA ARG A 232 -2.23 1.02 -14.45
C ARG A 232 -3.56 1.70 -14.15
N VAL A 233 -4.13 2.32 -15.16
CA VAL A 233 -5.37 3.08 -15.06
C VAL A 233 -6.42 2.57 -16.03
N ARG A 234 -7.69 2.81 -15.70
CA ARG A 234 -8.86 2.60 -16.56
C ARG A 234 -9.63 3.90 -16.73
N ASP A 235 -10.01 4.21 -17.96
CA ASP A 235 -10.88 5.34 -18.28
C ASP A 235 -12.37 4.98 -18.13
N GLU A 236 -13.26 5.96 -18.26
CA GLU A 236 -14.72 5.76 -18.16
C GLU A 236 -15.27 4.83 -19.24
N ASN A 237 -14.57 4.69 -20.37
CA ASN A 237 -14.95 3.81 -21.48
C ASN A 237 -14.45 2.36 -21.28
N GLY A 238 -13.85 2.05 -20.13
CA GLY A 238 -13.31 0.72 -19.81
C GLY A 238 -11.95 0.41 -20.47
N ARG A 239 -11.37 1.34 -21.22
CA ARG A 239 -10.03 1.18 -21.81
C ARG A 239 -9.00 1.29 -20.70
N SER A 240 -8.05 0.37 -20.68
CA SER A 240 -7.01 0.31 -19.65
C SER A 240 -5.62 0.45 -20.27
N GLY A 241 -4.71 1.07 -19.53
CA GLY A 241 -3.30 1.20 -19.91
C GLY A 241 -2.48 1.80 -18.77
N TRP A 242 -1.28 2.26 -19.08
CA TRP A 242 -0.29 2.70 -18.11
C TRP A 242 0.03 4.18 -18.24
N VAL A 243 0.10 4.87 -17.11
CA VAL A 243 0.46 6.28 -17.01
C VAL A 243 1.52 6.46 -15.93
N PHE A 244 2.41 7.44 -16.10
CA PHE A 244 3.46 7.72 -15.13
C PHE A 244 2.87 8.38 -13.88
N TYR A 245 3.27 7.97 -12.67
CA TYR A 245 2.59 8.34 -11.42
C TYR A 245 2.50 9.86 -11.21
N SER A 246 3.53 10.63 -11.59
CA SER A 246 3.54 12.09 -11.39
C SER A 246 2.58 12.86 -12.31
N LEU A 247 1.90 12.17 -13.23
CA LEU A 247 0.89 12.73 -14.12
C LEU A 247 -0.53 12.54 -13.61
N VAL A 248 -0.70 11.79 -12.51
CA VAL A 248 -2.00 11.51 -11.91
C VAL A 248 -2.03 11.98 -10.45
N GLY A 249 -3.20 12.44 -10.01
CA GLY A 249 -3.44 12.89 -8.66
C GLY A 249 -4.70 12.25 -8.08
N HIS A 250 -4.85 12.32 -6.76
CA HIS A 250 -6.06 11.85 -6.09
C HIS A 250 -7.24 12.75 -6.48
N ARG A 251 -8.31 12.16 -7.02
CA ARG A 251 -9.57 12.86 -7.27
C ARG A 251 -10.41 12.87 -5.99
N SER A 252 -10.46 14.00 -5.30
CA SER A 252 -11.41 14.19 -4.20
C SER A 252 -12.83 14.10 -4.72
N ARG A 253 -13.72 13.53 -3.91
CA ARG A 253 -15.13 13.36 -4.27
C ARG A 253 -15.73 14.76 -4.45
N GLU A 254 -16.18 15.07 -5.66
CA GLU A 254 -16.99 16.26 -5.91
C GLU A 254 -18.22 16.18 -5.00
N LYS A 255 -18.44 17.24 -4.22
CA LYS A 255 -19.63 17.36 -3.38
C LYS A 255 -20.80 17.61 -4.34
N PRO A 256 -21.83 16.75 -4.39
CA PRO A 256 -23.01 17.08 -5.17
C PRO A 256 -23.66 18.33 -4.54
N ASP A 257 -23.95 19.34 -5.37
CA ASP A 257 -24.72 20.54 -5.01
C ASP A 257 -26.14 20.21 -4.55
#